data_AF-A0A8C5C7A7-F1
#
_entry.id   AF-A0A8C5C7A7-F1
#
_cell.length_a   1.000
_cell.length_b   1.000
_cell.length_c   1.000
_cell.angle_alpha   90.00
_cell.angle_beta   90.00
_cell.angle_gamma   90.00
#
_symmetry.space_group_name_H-M   'P 1'
#
loop_
_entity.id
_entity.type
_entity.pdbx_description
1 polymer ?
#
loop_
_entity_poly.entity_id
_entity_poly.type
_entity_poly.pdbx_seq_one_letter_code
_entity_poly.pdbx_strand_id
1 'polypeptide(L)'
;MPTYWLGKDTLRVSAKLFAENRRRLCQGLGAAGAPPGAVVLLQGGEQKQRYCTDTDDVFRQESFFHWMFGVTEADCFGAVELKTGKSLLFVPKLPESYATWMGVIHSKEHFREKYAVDEVHYTCDVNVSLNSPLWLCFVLSRQRGLNTDSGSICREASFDGISGLFQHYCYTKGGMRHSSYTCICGTGNNSSVLHYGHASAPNDKTIQDGDMCLFDMGGEYYCYASDITCSFPANGKFTKDQRDIYEAVLKASRAVLEAIKPGVKWADMHLLADRTHLEELLKLGILKGNVEDMMGVRLGAVFMPHGLGHLLGCDVHDVGGYPEGVDRVDQPGLKSLRMGRLVQERMVLTVEPGIYFINHLLDQALADPAQSCFFDSQVLARFRGFGGVRIEDDIAVTAGGVELLTCVPRGVDEIEAFMADSGKALSPLVSGQED
;
A
#
# COMPACT_ATOMS: atom_id res chain seq x y z
N MET A 1 -24.99 14.70 8.81
CA MET A 1 -23.74 14.10 9.31
C MET A 1 -22.58 14.79 8.62
N PRO A 2 -21.55 15.21 9.38
CA PRO A 2 -20.39 15.91 8.83
C PRO A 2 -19.65 15.03 7.82
N THR A 3 -18.93 15.70 6.92
CA THR A 3 -18.14 15.06 5.87
C THR A 3 -16.75 15.69 5.81
N TYR A 4 -15.72 14.87 5.77
CA TYR A 4 -14.41 15.30 5.30
C TYR A 4 -14.50 15.58 3.80
N TRP A 5 -14.04 16.74 3.36
CA TRP A 5 -14.06 17.17 1.97
C TRP A 5 -13.03 18.27 1.76
N LEU A 6 -12.22 18.15 0.70
CA LEU A 6 -11.20 19.14 0.34
C LEU A 6 -11.66 20.07 -0.81
N GLY A 7 -12.95 20.09 -1.11
CA GLY A 7 -13.53 20.91 -2.17
C GLY A 7 -13.44 20.26 -3.56
N LYS A 8 -13.88 21.00 -4.59
CA LYS A 8 -13.89 20.58 -6.00
C LYS A 8 -14.50 19.17 -6.17
N ASP A 9 -13.85 18.32 -6.95
CA ASP A 9 -14.26 16.95 -7.25
C ASP A 9 -13.69 15.91 -6.27
N THR A 10 -13.07 16.35 -5.16
CA THR A 10 -12.55 15.43 -4.14
C THR A 10 -13.68 14.69 -3.43
N LEU A 11 -13.41 13.44 -3.01
CA LEU A 11 -14.40 12.57 -2.41
C LEU A 11 -14.93 13.12 -1.08
N ARG A 12 -16.25 13.07 -0.88
CA ARG A 12 -16.86 13.40 0.41
C ARG A 12 -16.93 12.15 1.28
N VAL A 13 -16.13 12.10 2.34
CA VAL A 13 -16.10 10.97 3.28
C VAL A 13 -16.94 11.32 4.51
N SER A 14 -18.05 10.61 4.71
CA SER A 14 -18.94 10.87 5.84
C SER A 14 -18.36 10.33 7.14
N ALA A 15 -18.49 11.09 8.24
CA ALA A 15 -18.11 10.61 9.58
C ALA A 15 -18.91 9.38 10.04
N LYS A 16 -20.02 9.06 9.36
CA LYS A 16 -20.75 7.79 9.55
C LYS A 16 -19.86 6.57 9.37
N LEU A 17 -18.83 6.65 8.52
CA LEU A 17 -17.86 5.58 8.32
C LEU A 17 -17.19 5.20 9.64
N PHE A 18 -16.68 6.19 10.38
CA PHE A 18 -15.98 5.95 11.65
C PHE A 18 -16.93 5.52 12.77
N ALA A 19 -18.16 6.07 12.78
CA ALA A 19 -19.20 5.61 13.71
C ALA A 19 -19.55 4.13 13.49
N GLU A 20 -19.64 3.70 12.23
CA GLU A 20 -19.87 2.31 11.85
C GLU A 20 -18.68 1.40 12.25
N ASN A 21 -17.45 1.87 12.08
CA ASN A 21 -16.25 1.16 12.54
C ASN A 21 -16.27 0.95 14.06
N ARG A 22 -16.57 1.98 14.85
CA ARG A 22 -16.75 1.85 16.31
C ARG A 22 -17.81 0.82 16.67
N ARG A 23 -18.96 0.85 15.99
CA ARG A 23 -20.04 -0.13 16.19
C ARG A 23 -19.56 -1.56 15.92
N ARG A 24 -18.84 -1.78 14.82
CA ARG A 24 -18.28 -3.09 14.45
C ARG A 24 -17.23 -3.55 15.47
N LEU A 25 -16.39 -2.66 15.95
CA LEU A 25 -15.40 -2.96 17.00
C LEU A 25 -16.09 -3.43 18.29
N CYS A 26 -17.11 -2.70 18.77
CA CYS A 26 -17.84 -3.08 19.97
C CYS A 26 -18.50 -4.45 19.83
N GLN A 27 -19.09 -4.74 18.65
CA GLN A 27 -19.67 -6.06 18.36
C GLN A 27 -18.61 -7.16 18.33
N GLY A 28 -17.46 -6.92 17.68
CA GLY A 28 -16.37 -7.88 17.60
C GLY A 28 -15.77 -8.20 18.98
N LEU A 29 -15.48 -7.18 19.78
CA LEU A 29 -14.94 -7.37 21.13
C LEU A 29 -15.96 -8.03 22.07
N GLY A 30 -17.25 -7.66 21.96
CA GLY A 30 -18.31 -8.33 22.71
C GLY A 30 -18.43 -9.81 22.37
N ALA A 31 -18.35 -10.17 21.08
CA ALA A 31 -18.33 -11.56 20.63
C ALA A 31 -17.06 -12.32 21.08
N ALA A 32 -15.93 -11.63 21.21
CA ALA A 32 -14.69 -12.17 21.75
C ALA A 32 -14.67 -12.29 23.30
N GLY A 33 -15.77 -11.94 23.97
CA GLY A 33 -15.92 -12.08 25.43
C GLY A 33 -15.40 -10.89 26.24
N ALA A 34 -15.20 -9.72 25.64
CA ALA A 34 -14.87 -8.52 26.39
C ALA A 34 -16.04 -8.15 27.33
N PRO A 35 -15.76 -7.75 28.59
CA PRO A 35 -16.80 -7.39 29.54
C PRO A 35 -17.59 -6.17 29.02
N PRO A 36 -18.93 -6.14 29.18
CA PRO A 36 -19.75 -5.03 28.69
C PRO A 36 -19.30 -3.67 29.24
N GLY A 37 -18.82 -3.63 30.48
CA GLY A 37 -18.25 -2.44 31.12
C GLY A 37 -16.78 -2.18 30.78
N ALA A 38 -16.28 -2.60 29.62
CA ALA A 38 -14.93 -2.20 29.16
C ALA A 38 -14.98 -0.92 28.33
N VAL A 39 -13.85 -0.21 28.36
CA VAL A 39 -13.58 0.93 27.50
C VAL A 39 -12.36 0.61 26.66
N VAL A 40 -12.47 0.86 25.36
CA VAL A 40 -11.31 0.92 24.45
C VAL A 40 -10.78 2.34 24.51
N LEU A 41 -9.50 2.50 24.83
CA LEU A 41 -8.81 3.79 24.82
C LEU A 41 -7.66 3.74 23.83
N LEU A 42 -7.65 4.66 22.87
CA LEU A 42 -6.57 4.86 21.92
C LEU A 42 -5.95 6.25 22.09
N GLN A 43 -4.63 6.30 21.96
CA GLN A 43 -3.87 7.53 21.81
C GLN A 43 -3.63 7.75 20.32
N GLY A 44 -3.94 8.96 19.85
CA GLY A 44 -3.62 9.39 18.48
C GLY A 44 -2.14 9.69 18.31
N GLY A 45 -1.74 9.97 17.08
CA GLY A 45 -0.39 10.41 16.75
C GLY A 45 -0.07 11.77 17.36
N GLU A 46 1.20 11.97 17.67
CA GLU A 46 1.75 13.22 18.21
C GLU A 46 2.50 13.99 17.11
N GLN A 47 2.48 15.33 17.17
CA GLN A 47 3.26 16.17 16.26
C GLN A 47 4.76 15.95 16.54
N LYS A 48 5.55 15.72 15.47
CA LYS A 48 6.98 15.47 15.57
C LYS A 48 7.79 16.54 14.85
N GLN A 49 9.01 16.75 15.33
CA GLN A 49 10.01 17.58 14.70
C GLN A 49 11.16 16.76 14.15
N ARG A 50 11.81 17.37 13.17
CA ARG A 50 13.03 16.90 12.56
C ARG A 50 14.19 16.99 13.58
N TYR A 51 14.54 15.85 14.23
CA TYR A 51 15.71 15.63 15.11
C TYR A 51 15.56 16.55 16.31
N CYS A 52 16.49 17.48 16.50
CA CYS A 52 16.48 18.50 17.54
C CYS A 52 16.15 19.90 16.99
N THR A 53 15.64 19.99 15.76
CA THR A 53 15.24 21.26 15.12
C THR A 53 13.77 21.58 15.41
N ASP A 54 13.33 22.77 15.01
CA ASP A 54 11.95 23.24 15.04
C ASP A 54 11.18 22.98 13.74
N THR A 55 11.78 22.26 12.79
CA THR A 55 11.11 21.91 11.53
C THR A 55 10.14 20.76 11.80
N ASP A 56 8.85 21.05 11.77
CA ASP A 56 7.79 20.04 11.89
C ASP A 56 7.78 19.07 10.70
N ASP A 57 7.61 17.78 11.00
CA ASP A 57 7.21 16.81 9.99
C ASP A 57 5.72 16.99 9.68
N VAL A 58 5.31 16.78 8.43
CA VAL A 58 3.88 16.86 8.08
C VAL A 58 3.14 15.74 8.79
N PHE A 59 2.23 16.10 9.68
CA PHE A 59 1.48 15.15 10.50
C PHE A 59 0.56 14.25 9.66
N ARG A 60 0.63 12.94 9.94
CA ARG A 60 -0.29 11.90 9.46
C ARG A 60 -0.71 11.08 10.67
N GLN A 61 -2.01 10.85 10.80
CA GLN A 61 -2.60 10.19 11.97
C GLN A 61 -2.16 8.72 12.14
N GLU A 62 -2.19 8.20 13.36
CA GLU A 62 -2.04 6.76 13.62
C GLU A 62 -3.24 5.98 13.04
N SER A 63 -2.99 4.86 12.35
CA SER A 63 -3.99 4.18 11.51
C SER A 63 -5.18 3.62 12.31
N PHE A 64 -4.97 3.03 13.49
CA PHE A 64 -6.09 2.53 14.31
C PHE A 64 -6.95 3.67 14.87
N PHE A 65 -6.31 4.76 15.32
CA PHE A 65 -6.99 5.96 15.76
C PHE A 65 -7.80 6.61 14.64
N HIS A 66 -7.21 6.71 13.45
CA HIS A 66 -7.89 7.18 12.25
C HIS A 66 -9.08 6.28 11.90
N TRP A 67 -8.89 4.97 11.82
CA TRP A 67 -9.95 4.01 11.52
C TRP A 67 -11.15 4.13 12.47
N MET A 68 -10.89 4.46 13.75
CA MET A 68 -11.93 4.59 14.76
C MET A 68 -12.61 5.97 14.81
N PHE A 69 -11.91 7.06 14.50
CA PHE A 69 -12.41 8.42 14.72
C PHE A 69 -12.35 9.37 13.52
N GLY A 70 -11.47 9.12 12.53
CA GLY A 70 -11.24 10.02 11.41
C GLY A 70 -10.59 11.34 11.79
N VAL A 71 -10.01 11.44 12.99
CA VAL A 71 -9.47 12.70 13.52
C VAL A 71 -8.17 13.08 12.82
N THR A 72 -8.09 14.33 12.37
CA THR A 72 -6.92 14.87 11.65
C THR A 72 -5.96 15.66 12.54
N GLU A 73 -6.39 16.07 13.73
CA GLU A 73 -5.54 16.79 14.68
C GLU A 73 -4.59 15.82 15.42
N ALA A 74 -3.39 16.31 15.72
CA ALA A 74 -2.41 15.62 16.55
C ALA A 74 -2.78 15.67 18.04
N ASP A 75 -2.07 14.87 18.83
CA ASP A 75 -2.06 14.91 20.31
C ASP A 75 -3.45 14.67 20.94
N CYS A 76 -4.29 13.91 20.24
CA CYS A 76 -5.64 13.55 20.69
C CYS A 76 -5.65 12.17 21.36
N PHE A 77 -6.67 11.92 22.20
CA PHE A 77 -7.04 10.58 22.64
C PHE A 77 -8.49 10.32 22.30
N GLY A 78 -8.90 9.06 22.32
CA GLY A 78 -10.25 8.69 21.97
C GLY A 78 -10.65 7.41 22.67
N ALA A 79 -11.86 7.39 23.21
CA ALA A 79 -12.39 6.27 23.96
C ALA A 79 -13.74 5.82 23.41
N VAL A 80 -14.02 4.52 23.54
CA VAL A 80 -15.33 3.92 23.21
C VAL A 80 -15.76 2.97 24.32
N GLU A 81 -16.91 3.23 24.92
CA GLU A 81 -17.55 2.35 25.90
C GLU A 81 -18.25 1.19 25.19
N LEU A 82 -17.89 -0.06 25.52
CA LEU A 82 -18.38 -1.23 24.76
C LEU A 82 -19.89 -1.49 24.91
N LYS A 83 -20.46 -1.24 26.10
CA LYS A 83 -21.89 -1.50 26.36
C LYS A 83 -22.81 -0.62 25.53
N THR A 84 -22.49 0.66 25.44
CA THR A 84 -23.36 1.68 24.84
C THR A 84 -22.92 2.06 23.43
N GLY A 85 -21.65 1.80 23.09
CA GLY A 85 -21.00 2.33 21.89
C GLY A 85 -20.64 3.82 22.01
N LYS A 86 -20.80 4.42 23.20
CA LYS A 86 -20.55 5.84 23.44
C LYS A 86 -19.09 6.17 23.19
N SER A 87 -18.86 7.17 22.34
CA SER A 87 -17.57 7.62 21.87
C SER A 87 -17.18 8.97 22.48
N LEU A 88 -15.98 9.04 23.03
CA LEU A 88 -15.41 10.24 23.64
C LEU A 88 -14.14 10.61 22.89
N LEU A 89 -13.98 11.90 22.56
CA LEU A 89 -12.77 12.45 21.98
C LEU A 89 -12.11 13.41 22.97
N PHE A 90 -10.80 13.33 23.10
CA PHE A 90 -10.00 14.21 23.95
C PHE A 90 -9.09 15.02 23.04
N VAL A 91 -9.26 16.34 23.03
CA VAL A 91 -8.49 17.28 22.19
C VAL A 91 -7.53 18.12 23.04
N PRO A 92 -6.39 18.58 22.50
CA PRO A 92 -5.49 19.45 23.23
C PRO A 92 -6.16 20.75 23.70
N LYS A 93 -5.88 21.16 24.93
CA LYS A 93 -6.22 22.50 25.41
C LYS A 93 -5.14 23.48 24.94
N LEU A 94 -5.43 24.22 23.89
CA LEU A 94 -4.45 25.09 23.23
C LEU A 94 -4.30 26.44 23.95
N PRO A 95 -3.08 27.01 24.01
CA PRO A 95 -2.85 28.36 24.56
C PRO A 95 -3.35 29.45 23.61
N GLU A 96 -3.60 30.66 24.12
CA GLU A 96 -4.05 31.80 23.31
C GLU A 96 -3.11 32.13 22.15
N SER A 97 -1.80 31.93 22.33
CA SER A 97 -0.79 32.13 21.27
C SER A 97 -1.03 31.26 20.04
N TYR A 98 -1.71 30.11 20.17
CA TYR A 98 -2.08 29.27 19.03
C TYR A 98 -2.91 30.05 17.99
N ALA A 99 -3.78 30.95 18.45
CA ALA A 99 -4.58 31.81 17.59
C ALA A 99 -3.74 32.69 16.65
N THR A 100 -2.55 33.10 17.11
CA THR A 100 -1.61 33.91 16.34
C THR A 100 -0.82 33.09 15.32
N TRP A 101 -0.38 31.88 15.71
CA TRP A 101 0.59 31.10 14.93
C TRP A 101 -0.04 30.04 14.03
N MET A 102 -1.06 29.34 14.53
CA MET A 102 -1.57 28.10 13.93
C MET A 102 -3.01 28.23 13.43
N GLY A 103 -3.74 29.25 13.90
CA GLY A 103 -5.10 29.57 13.45
C GLY A 103 -6.14 29.42 14.55
N VAL A 104 -7.41 29.31 14.15
CA VAL A 104 -8.56 29.39 15.07
C VAL A 104 -8.49 28.32 16.17
N ILE A 105 -8.66 28.74 17.42
CA ILE A 105 -8.86 27.83 18.55
C ILE A 105 -10.33 27.39 18.56
N HIS A 106 -10.58 26.15 18.09
CA HIS A 106 -11.93 25.60 18.02
C HIS A 106 -12.47 25.15 19.38
N SER A 107 -13.79 25.25 19.55
CA SER A 107 -14.47 24.79 20.76
C SER A 107 -14.63 23.25 20.79
N LYS A 108 -14.88 22.69 21.97
CA LYS A 108 -15.22 21.25 22.10
C LYS A 108 -16.46 20.86 21.27
N GLU A 109 -17.43 21.77 21.20
CA GLU A 109 -18.64 21.59 20.40
C GLU A 109 -18.34 21.47 18.90
N HIS A 110 -17.42 22.30 18.39
CA HIS A 110 -16.96 22.19 17.00
C HIS A 110 -16.42 20.78 16.69
N PHE A 111 -15.57 20.21 17.55
CA PHE A 111 -15.04 18.87 17.33
C PHE A 111 -16.10 17.78 17.45
N ARG A 112 -17.08 17.96 18.35
CA ARG A 112 -18.22 17.04 18.50
C ARG A 112 -19.01 16.96 17.20
N GLU A 113 -19.35 18.12 16.64
CA GLU A 113 -20.07 18.24 15.37
C GLU A 113 -19.24 17.77 14.18
N LYS A 114 -17.93 18.05 14.15
CA LYS A 114 -17.00 17.68 13.07
C LYS A 114 -16.82 16.17 12.96
N TYR A 115 -16.65 15.47 14.08
CA TYR A 115 -16.34 14.03 14.11
C TYR A 115 -17.53 13.13 14.44
N ALA A 116 -18.70 13.72 14.69
CA ALA A 116 -19.90 12.99 15.09
C ALA A 116 -19.62 11.99 16.22
N VAL A 117 -18.95 12.49 17.27
CA VAL A 117 -18.69 11.77 18.53
C VAL A 117 -19.68 12.23 19.59
N ASP A 118 -19.88 11.44 20.65
CA ASP A 118 -20.89 11.74 21.66
C ASP A 118 -20.43 12.84 22.63
N GLU A 119 -19.15 12.80 23.02
CA GLU A 119 -18.56 13.79 23.92
C GLU A 119 -17.16 14.23 23.51
N VAL A 120 -16.82 15.46 23.86
CA VAL A 120 -15.48 16.02 23.70
C VAL A 120 -14.98 16.63 25.00
N HIS A 121 -13.77 16.25 25.38
CA HIS A 121 -13.06 16.70 26.59
C HIS A 121 -11.65 17.18 26.22
N TYR A 122 -10.95 17.80 27.17
CA TYR A 122 -9.54 18.14 26.95
C TYR A 122 -8.64 16.98 27.36
N THR A 123 -7.46 16.88 26.71
CA THR A 123 -6.45 15.85 27.00
C THR A 123 -6.00 15.86 28.47
N CYS A 124 -5.93 17.05 29.10
CA CYS A 124 -5.63 17.19 30.53
C CYS A 124 -6.71 16.59 31.46
N ASP A 125 -7.91 16.34 30.95
CA ASP A 125 -9.06 15.85 31.73
C ASP A 125 -9.33 14.35 31.51
N VAL A 126 -8.46 13.64 30.78
CA VAL A 126 -8.67 12.22 30.42
C VAL A 126 -8.87 11.33 31.64
N ASN A 127 -8.05 11.50 32.69
CA ASN A 127 -8.14 10.72 33.92
C ASN A 127 -9.43 11.00 34.70
N VAL A 128 -9.92 12.24 34.68
CA VAL A 128 -11.13 12.66 35.40
C VAL A 128 -12.37 12.12 34.71
N SER A 129 -12.38 12.14 33.37
CA SER A 129 -13.52 11.74 32.55
C SER A 129 -13.76 10.23 32.52
N LEU A 130 -12.73 9.42 32.85
CA LEU A 130 -12.79 7.95 32.86
C LEU A 130 -13.09 7.34 34.25
N ASN A 131 -13.16 8.14 35.32
CA ASN A 131 -13.26 7.68 36.72
C ASN A 131 -14.70 7.31 37.19
N SER A 132 -15.35 6.33 36.55
CA SER A 132 -16.46 5.56 37.13
C SER A 132 -16.02 4.11 37.38
N PRO A 133 -16.62 3.36 38.32
CA PRO A 133 -15.93 2.23 38.95
C PRO A 133 -15.72 1.04 38.00
N LEU A 134 -14.46 0.59 37.91
CA LEU A 134 -14.01 -0.67 37.31
C LEU A 134 -14.26 -0.84 35.80
N TRP A 135 -13.70 0.04 34.97
CA TRP A 135 -13.55 -0.23 33.54
C TRP A 135 -12.21 -0.93 33.31
N LEU A 136 -12.25 -2.18 32.85
CA LEU A 136 -11.07 -2.84 32.33
C LEU A 136 -10.68 -2.10 31.04
N CYS A 137 -9.72 -1.17 31.14
CA CYS A 137 -9.14 -0.52 29.98
C CYS A 137 -8.39 -1.58 29.16
N PHE A 138 -8.97 -1.98 28.02
CA PHE A 138 -8.17 -2.61 26.99
C PHE A 138 -7.39 -1.50 26.32
N VAL A 139 -6.22 -1.19 26.86
CA VAL A 139 -5.13 -0.73 26.00
C VAL A 139 -4.92 -1.87 25.02
N LEU A 140 -5.11 -1.63 23.73
CA LEU A 140 -4.72 -2.58 22.69
C LEU A 140 -3.19 -2.75 22.76
N SER A 141 -2.70 -3.52 23.73
CA SER A 141 -1.28 -3.78 23.98
C SER A 141 -0.91 -5.25 23.71
N ARG A 142 -1.78 -6.03 23.06
CA ARG A 142 -1.54 -7.44 22.75
C ARG A 142 -1.86 -7.79 21.30
N GLN A 143 -1.34 -6.98 20.41
CA GLN A 143 -0.60 -7.42 19.23
C GLN A 143 0.19 -6.17 18.82
N ARG A 144 1.49 -6.13 19.15
CA ARG A 144 2.40 -5.26 18.40
C ARG A 144 2.38 -5.84 16.99
N GLY A 145 1.47 -5.35 16.15
CA GLY A 145 1.58 -5.47 14.71
C GLY A 145 2.84 -4.69 14.35
N LEU A 146 4.00 -5.32 14.50
CA LEU A 146 5.20 -4.83 13.87
C LEU A 146 4.84 -4.80 12.39
N ASN A 147 4.83 -3.61 11.76
CA ASN A 147 4.93 -3.59 10.32
C ASN A 147 6.18 -4.41 10.00
N THR A 148 5.98 -5.58 9.37
CA THR A 148 7.04 -6.57 9.21
C THR A 148 8.17 -6.05 8.34
N ASP A 149 7.97 -4.95 7.61
CA ASP A 149 8.98 -4.33 6.77
C ASP A 149 9.75 -3.23 7.48
N SER A 150 9.05 -2.28 8.11
CA SER A 150 9.67 -0.99 8.40
C SER A 150 10.56 -1.00 9.64
N GLY A 151 10.19 -1.70 10.71
CA GLY A 151 10.99 -1.83 11.94
C GLY A 151 11.57 -0.53 12.54
N SER A 152 11.19 0.67 12.10
CA SER A 152 11.94 1.92 12.33
C SER A 152 11.16 3.20 12.01
N ILE A 153 11.73 4.31 12.51
CA ILE A 153 11.25 5.70 12.44
C ILE A 153 11.85 6.39 11.20
N CYS A 154 10.97 7.07 10.46
CA CYS A 154 11.21 7.71 9.17
C CYS A 154 12.24 8.85 9.22
N ARG A 155 13.03 8.97 8.14
CA ARG A 155 13.41 10.28 7.61
C ARG A 155 13.96 10.26 6.20
N GLU A 156 13.52 11.25 5.40
CA GLU A 156 14.36 11.90 4.39
C GLU A 156 13.73 13.08 3.62
N ALA A 157 14.59 13.76 2.85
CA ALA A 157 14.25 14.64 1.74
C ALA A 157 14.88 14.07 0.44
N SER A 158 14.22 14.20 -0.71
CA SER A 158 14.76 13.86 -2.05
C SER A 158 14.35 14.87 -3.14
N PHE A 159 15.03 14.85 -4.28
CA PHE A 159 14.91 15.69 -5.49
C PHE A 159 15.26 14.82 -6.73
N ASP A 160 14.76 14.97 -7.97
CA ASP A 160 13.66 15.78 -8.53
C ASP A 160 13.06 15.11 -9.81
N GLY A 161 11.78 15.39 -10.11
CA GLY A 161 11.24 15.36 -11.48
C GLY A 161 10.03 14.47 -11.80
N ILE A 162 10.05 13.16 -11.51
CA ILE A 162 9.03 12.22 -12.04
C ILE A 162 7.94 11.84 -11.02
N SER A 163 8.33 11.52 -9.79
CA SER A 163 7.40 11.36 -8.67
C SER A 163 6.65 12.67 -8.39
N GLY A 164 7.31 13.81 -8.63
CA GLY A 164 6.72 15.15 -8.47
C GLY A 164 5.48 15.38 -9.32
N LEU A 165 5.43 14.88 -10.57
CA LEU A 165 4.24 15.03 -11.42
C LEU A 165 3.06 14.18 -10.92
N PHE A 166 3.33 12.93 -10.53
CA PHE A 166 2.33 12.05 -9.93
C PHE A 166 1.77 12.66 -8.64
N GLN A 167 2.65 13.04 -7.71
CA GLN A 167 2.27 13.68 -6.45
C GLN A 167 1.53 15.00 -6.68
N HIS A 168 1.97 15.81 -7.65
CA HIS A 168 1.28 17.03 -8.04
C HIS A 168 -0.14 16.75 -8.52
N TYR A 169 -0.34 15.75 -9.39
CA TYR A 169 -1.67 15.36 -9.85
C TYR A 169 -2.54 14.87 -8.70
N CYS A 170 -2.05 13.90 -7.91
CA CYS A 170 -2.73 13.34 -6.74
C CYS A 170 -3.14 14.44 -5.76
N TYR A 171 -2.28 15.41 -5.49
CA TYR A 171 -2.59 16.48 -4.56
C TYR A 171 -3.54 17.52 -5.16
N THR A 172 -3.25 18.06 -6.35
CA THR A 172 -4.02 19.19 -6.90
C THR A 172 -5.39 18.80 -7.45
N LYS A 173 -5.54 17.56 -7.93
CA LYS A 173 -6.80 17.01 -8.46
C LYS A 173 -7.51 16.13 -7.44
N GLY A 174 -6.77 15.27 -6.75
CA GLY A 174 -7.32 14.30 -5.79
C GLY A 174 -7.36 14.78 -4.34
N GLY A 175 -6.68 15.87 -3.98
CA GLY A 175 -6.54 16.30 -2.58
C GLY A 175 -5.64 15.40 -1.73
N MET A 176 -4.90 14.49 -2.34
CA MET A 176 -4.01 13.55 -1.66
C MET A 176 -2.71 14.24 -1.28
N ARG A 177 -2.64 14.78 -0.06
CA ARG A 177 -1.45 15.48 0.44
C ARG A 177 -0.27 14.54 0.69
N HIS A 178 -0.57 13.30 1.06
CA HIS A 178 0.42 12.26 1.32
C HIS A 178 0.39 11.22 0.21
N SER A 179 1.55 10.65 -0.11
CA SER A 179 1.65 9.35 -0.77
C SER A 179 1.51 8.25 0.28
N SER A 180 0.99 7.09 -0.11
CA SER A 180 0.86 5.94 0.81
C SER A 180 2.22 5.34 1.19
N TYR A 181 3.22 5.54 0.33
CA TYR A 181 4.61 5.13 0.50
C TYR A 181 5.51 5.99 -0.39
N THR A 182 6.82 5.85 -0.25
CA THR A 182 7.79 6.52 -1.14
C THR A 182 7.66 5.97 -2.56
N CYS A 183 7.32 6.83 -3.52
CA CYS A 183 7.20 6.45 -4.93
C CYS A 183 8.46 5.73 -5.45
N ILE A 184 8.26 4.58 -6.07
CA ILE A 184 9.30 3.76 -6.69
C ILE A 184 9.26 4.04 -8.20
N CYS A 185 10.28 4.73 -8.72
CA CYS A 185 10.34 5.12 -10.14
C CYS A 185 11.53 4.44 -10.84
N GLY A 186 11.53 3.11 -10.88
CA GLY A 186 12.65 2.33 -11.40
C GLY A 186 12.71 2.33 -12.93
N THR A 187 13.88 2.63 -13.50
CA THR A 187 14.12 2.59 -14.96
C THR A 187 15.32 1.72 -15.34
N GLY A 188 15.22 1.01 -16.47
CA GLY A 188 16.17 -0.01 -16.89
C GLY A 188 16.40 -1.03 -15.78
N ASN A 189 17.66 -1.32 -15.47
CA ASN A 189 18.06 -2.21 -14.38
C ASN A 189 17.46 -1.89 -12.99
N ASN A 190 17.13 -0.63 -12.69
CA ASN A 190 16.53 -0.25 -11.40
C ASN A 190 15.11 -0.80 -11.21
N SER A 191 14.42 -1.18 -12.29
CA SER A 191 13.13 -1.90 -12.18
C SER A 191 13.27 -3.30 -11.60
N SER A 192 14.48 -3.83 -11.42
CA SER A 192 14.73 -5.07 -10.66
C SER A 192 14.95 -4.87 -9.16
N VAL A 193 14.99 -3.62 -8.69
CA VAL A 193 15.15 -3.26 -7.27
C VAL A 193 13.76 -2.95 -6.70
N LEU A 194 13.21 -3.91 -5.95
CA LEU A 194 11.78 -3.95 -5.62
C LEU A 194 11.25 -2.67 -4.93
N HIS A 195 11.98 -2.16 -3.94
CA HIS A 195 11.66 -0.91 -3.22
C HIS A 195 12.69 0.20 -3.53
N TYR A 196 13.00 0.42 -4.82
CA TYR A 196 13.82 1.56 -5.28
C TYR A 196 13.18 2.91 -4.92
N GLY A 197 13.92 4.02 -4.95
CA GLY A 197 13.37 5.35 -4.70
C GLY A 197 13.51 5.86 -3.27
N HIS A 198 13.97 5.02 -2.34
CA HIS A 198 14.42 5.46 -1.02
C HIS A 198 15.72 6.27 -1.10
N ALA A 199 16.06 6.98 -0.03
CA ALA A 199 17.38 7.45 0.36
C ALA A 199 18.57 7.25 -0.55
N SER A 200 19.08 6.03 -0.51
CA SER A 200 20.35 5.66 -1.08
C SER A 200 20.21 5.32 -2.57
N ALA A 201 19.00 5.39 -3.11
CA ALA A 201 18.65 5.13 -4.49
C ALA A 201 17.47 6.03 -4.91
N PRO A 202 17.59 7.37 -4.82
CA PRO A 202 16.48 8.31 -4.64
C PRO A 202 15.74 8.70 -5.92
N ASN A 203 15.52 7.76 -6.84
CA ASN A 203 14.92 8.01 -8.16
C ASN A 203 15.73 9.00 -9.04
N ASP A 204 17.05 8.95 -8.98
CA ASP A 204 17.98 9.89 -9.62
C ASP A 204 18.54 9.40 -10.97
N LYS A 205 18.17 8.20 -11.42
CA LYS A 205 18.63 7.66 -12.71
C LYS A 205 17.91 8.36 -13.88
N THR A 206 18.68 8.93 -14.81
CA THR A 206 18.15 9.42 -16.08
C THR A 206 17.57 8.27 -16.91
N ILE A 207 16.30 8.41 -17.31
CA ILE A 207 15.61 7.47 -18.20
C ILE A 207 16.30 7.47 -19.57
N GLN A 208 16.65 6.29 -20.09
CA GLN A 208 17.27 6.14 -21.40
C GLN A 208 16.30 5.55 -22.43
N ASP A 209 16.56 5.78 -23.71
CA ASP A 209 15.87 5.08 -24.79
C ASP A 209 16.07 3.56 -24.65
N GLY A 210 15.00 2.80 -24.86
CA GLY A 210 15.00 1.34 -24.69
C GLY A 210 14.90 0.83 -23.25
N ASP A 211 14.93 1.69 -22.22
CA ASP A 211 14.68 1.25 -20.84
C ASP A 211 13.24 0.73 -20.69
N MET A 212 13.06 -0.30 -19.86
CA MET A 212 11.77 -0.54 -19.21
C MET A 212 11.65 0.38 -18.00
N CYS A 213 10.50 1.02 -17.85
CA CYS A 213 10.08 1.70 -16.64
C CYS A 213 9.17 0.77 -15.83
N LEU A 214 9.37 0.74 -14.52
CA LEU A 214 8.46 0.14 -13.54
C LEU A 214 8.21 1.20 -12.48
N PHE A 215 7.01 1.80 -12.56
CA PHE A 215 6.59 2.85 -11.66
C PHE A 215 5.50 2.32 -10.74
N ASP A 216 5.85 2.25 -9.47
CA ASP A 216 5.02 1.78 -8.38
C ASP A 216 4.77 2.99 -7.46
N MET A 217 3.54 3.52 -7.55
CA MET A 217 3.15 4.78 -6.93
C MET A 217 1.68 4.79 -6.49
N GLY A 218 1.46 5.15 -5.23
CA GLY A 218 0.15 5.21 -4.59
C GLY A 218 -0.08 6.51 -3.82
N GLY A 219 -1.29 7.05 -3.95
CA GLY A 219 -1.73 8.23 -3.20
C GLY A 219 -2.53 7.85 -1.96
N GLU A 220 -2.45 8.67 -0.90
CA GLU A 220 -3.27 8.52 0.30
C GLU A 220 -4.33 9.61 0.36
N TYR A 221 -5.61 9.23 0.40
CA TYR A 221 -6.71 10.17 0.64
C TYR A 221 -7.32 9.93 2.01
N TYR A 222 -7.19 10.92 2.89
CA TYR A 222 -7.72 10.86 4.26
C TYR A 222 -7.32 9.56 4.99
N CYS A 223 -6.03 9.20 4.93
CA CYS A 223 -5.46 7.99 5.52
C CYS A 223 -5.96 6.64 4.96
N TYR A 224 -6.55 6.63 3.77
CA TYR A 224 -6.77 5.39 2.99
C TYR A 224 -5.79 5.33 1.83
N ALA A 225 -5.10 4.20 1.73
CA ALA A 225 -4.05 3.97 0.76
C ALA A 225 -4.58 3.45 -0.59
N SER A 226 -3.76 3.63 -1.61
CA SER A 226 -3.82 2.95 -2.91
C SER A 226 -2.43 2.45 -3.26
N ASP A 227 -2.33 1.38 -4.06
CA ASP A 227 -1.04 0.79 -4.43
C ASP A 227 -1.08 0.29 -5.88
N ILE A 228 -0.35 0.95 -6.78
CA ILE A 228 -0.48 0.69 -8.21
C ILE A 228 0.89 0.72 -8.86
N THR A 229 1.24 -0.39 -9.48
CA THR A 229 2.42 -0.52 -10.34
C THR A 229 2.05 -0.58 -11.81
N CYS A 230 2.68 0.29 -12.61
CA CYS A 230 2.66 0.28 -14.07
C CYS A 230 4.06 0.03 -14.62
N SER A 231 4.18 -0.93 -15.54
CA SER A 231 5.40 -1.16 -16.30
C SER A 231 5.19 -0.85 -17.79
N PHE A 232 6.14 -0.15 -18.41
CA PHE A 232 6.02 0.32 -19.81
C PHE A 232 7.40 0.67 -20.40
N PRO A 233 7.57 0.66 -21.73
CA PRO A 233 8.82 1.07 -22.38
C PRO A 233 8.96 2.59 -22.31
N ALA A 234 10.14 3.07 -21.90
CA ALA A 234 10.42 4.50 -21.74
C ALA A 234 10.11 5.33 -23.01
N ASN A 235 10.38 4.76 -24.19
CA ASN A 235 10.17 5.39 -25.49
C ASN A 235 8.76 5.16 -26.09
N GLY A 236 7.87 4.50 -25.35
CA GLY A 236 6.49 4.25 -25.77
C GLY A 236 6.29 3.10 -26.76
N LYS A 237 7.33 2.31 -27.08
CA LYS A 237 7.24 1.14 -27.97
C LYS A 237 7.95 -0.07 -27.39
N PHE A 238 7.23 -1.18 -27.24
CA PHE A 238 7.83 -2.39 -26.69
C PHE A 238 8.74 -3.03 -27.73
N THR A 239 9.97 -3.35 -27.35
CA THR A 239 10.77 -4.33 -28.09
C THR A 239 10.17 -5.72 -27.95
N LYS A 240 10.63 -6.69 -28.76
CA LYS A 240 10.14 -8.07 -28.67
C LYS A 240 10.36 -8.66 -27.27
N ASP A 241 11.59 -8.56 -26.74
CA ASP A 241 11.91 -9.10 -25.41
C ASP A 241 11.11 -8.40 -24.30
N GLN A 242 10.87 -7.09 -24.41
CA GLN A 242 10.02 -6.37 -23.46
C GLN A 242 8.56 -6.81 -23.51
N ARG A 243 8.00 -6.93 -24.72
CA ARG A 243 6.62 -7.42 -24.94
C ARG A 243 6.45 -8.82 -24.36
N ASP A 244 7.38 -9.72 -24.69
CA ASP A 244 7.35 -11.12 -24.26
C ASP A 244 7.30 -11.25 -22.73
N ILE A 245 8.17 -10.53 -22.00
CA ILE A 245 8.19 -10.55 -20.53
C ILE A 245 6.96 -9.82 -19.95
N TYR A 246 6.55 -8.72 -20.55
CA TYR A 246 5.38 -7.97 -20.11
C TYR A 246 4.10 -8.81 -20.21
N GLU A 247 3.86 -9.45 -21.35
CA GLU A 247 2.69 -10.30 -21.58
C GLU A 247 2.72 -11.54 -20.68
N ALA A 248 3.90 -12.06 -20.32
CA ALA A 248 4.02 -13.14 -19.33
C ALA A 248 3.51 -12.74 -17.94
N VAL A 249 3.88 -11.53 -17.46
CA VAL A 249 3.40 -11.00 -16.18
C VAL A 249 1.90 -10.65 -16.27
N LEU A 250 1.45 -10.06 -17.38
CA LEU A 250 0.04 -9.75 -17.59
C LEU A 250 -0.82 -11.03 -17.55
N LYS A 251 -0.34 -12.11 -18.16
CA LYS A 251 -1.03 -13.40 -18.12
C LYS A 251 -1.14 -13.94 -16.69
N ALA A 252 -0.07 -13.86 -15.89
CA ALA A 252 -0.11 -14.27 -14.49
C ALA A 252 -1.09 -13.41 -13.66
N SER A 253 -1.09 -12.08 -13.86
CA SER A 253 -2.04 -11.16 -13.23
C SER A 253 -3.48 -11.56 -13.55
N ARG A 254 -3.82 -11.78 -14.81
CA ARG A 254 -5.18 -12.16 -15.23
C ARG A 254 -5.60 -13.54 -14.74
N ALA A 255 -4.69 -14.52 -14.76
CA ALA A 255 -4.95 -15.85 -14.22
C ALA A 255 -5.25 -15.82 -12.72
N VAL A 256 -4.49 -15.02 -11.95
CA VAL A 256 -4.73 -14.83 -10.52
C VAL A 256 -6.08 -14.15 -10.28
N LEU A 257 -6.37 -13.04 -10.96
CA LEU A 257 -7.63 -12.30 -10.80
C LEU A 257 -8.86 -13.16 -11.10
N GLU A 258 -8.79 -14.00 -12.13
CA GLU A 258 -9.86 -14.94 -12.48
C GLU A 258 -10.06 -16.04 -11.41
N ALA A 259 -8.99 -16.45 -10.73
CA ALA A 259 -9.02 -17.52 -9.73
C ALA A 259 -9.45 -17.04 -8.33
N ILE A 260 -9.31 -15.76 -8.01
CA ILE A 260 -9.62 -15.22 -6.69
C ILE A 260 -11.13 -15.27 -6.42
N LYS A 261 -11.50 -15.90 -5.31
CA LYS A 261 -12.84 -15.91 -4.72
C LYS A 261 -12.75 -16.29 -3.24
N PRO A 262 -13.80 -16.06 -2.44
CA PRO A 262 -13.81 -16.50 -1.05
C PRO A 262 -13.48 -18.01 -0.91
N GLY A 263 -12.61 -18.33 0.04
CA GLY A 263 -12.21 -19.69 0.39
C GLY A 263 -10.91 -20.20 -0.26
N VAL A 264 -10.34 -19.51 -1.26
CA VAL A 264 -9.03 -19.89 -1.82
C VAL A 264 -7.90 -19.53 -0.85
N LYS A 265 -6.82 -20.31 -0.84
CA LYS A 265 -5.59 -19.93 -0.10
C LYS A 265 -4.83 -18.90 -0.90
N TRP A 266 -4.38 -17.83 -0.25
CA TRP A 266 -3.55 -16.82 -0.93
C TRP A 266 -2.22 -17.38 -1.44
N ALA A 267 -1.63 -18.34 -0.71
CA ALA A 267 -0.45 -19.06 -1.15
C ALA A 267 -0.66 -19.81 -2.49
N ASP A 268 -1.85 -20.38 -2.72
CA ASP A 268 -2.14 -21.08 -3.99
C ASP A 268 -2.20 -20.10 -5.16
N MET A 269 -2.61 -18.85 -4.93
CA MET A 269 -2.57 -17.80 -5.96
C MET A 269 -1.12 -17.42 -6.30
N HIS A 270 -0.24 -17.32 -5.30
CA HIS A 270 1.19 -17.10 -5.54
C HIS A 270 1.81 -18.24 -6.36
N LEU A 271 1.46 -19.49 -6.04
CA LEU A 271 1.89 -20.66 -6.81
C LEU A 271 1.33 -20.68 -8.24
N LEU A 272 0.12 -20.16 -8.46
CA LEU A 272 -0.46 -19.99 -9.78
C LEU A 272 0.31 -18.96 -10.60
N ALA A 273 0.70 -17.84 -10.00
CA ALA A 273 1.56 -16.84 -10.65
C ALA A 273 2.94 -17.41 -10.98
N ASP A 274 3.61 -18.09 -10.03
CA ASP A 274 4.88 -18.80 -10.24
C ASP A 274 4.80 -19.74 -11.44
N ARG A 275 3.81 -20.64 -11.46
CA ARG A 275 3.59 -21.58 -12.55
C ARG A 275 3.42 -20.87 -13.88
N THR A 276 2.59 -19.84 -13.92
CA THR A 276 2.32 -19.08 -15.16
C THR A 276 3.58 -18.41 -15.67
N HIS A 277 4.40 -17.80 -14.79
CA HIS A 277 5.68 -17.24 -15.17
C HIS A 277 6.62 -18.31 -15.75
N LEU A 278 6.75 -19.46 -15.09
CA LEU A 278 7.63 -20.54 -15.56
C LEU A 278 7.18 -21.12 -16.90
N GLU A 279 5.88 -21.28 -17.13
CA GLU A 279 5.31 -21.71 -18.41
C GLU A 279 5.64 -20.72 -19.54
N GLU A 280 5.53 -19.42 -19.29
CA GLU A 280 5.86 -18.40 -20.29
C GLU A 280 7.37 -18.31 -20.52
N LEU A 281 8.19 -18.30 -19.46
CA LEU A 281 9.66 -18.30 -19.60
C LEU A 281 10.20 -19.55 -20.30
N LEU A 282 9.51 -20.70 -20.17
CA LEU A 282 9.78 -21.91 -20.95
C LEU A 282 9.46 -21.72 -22.43
N LYS A 283 8.32 -21.11 -22.78
CA LYS A 283 7.97 -20.80 -24.19
C LYS A 283 8.93 -19.82 -24.84
N LEU A 284 9.47 -18.88 -24.07
CA LEU A 284 10.47 -17.90 -24.52
C LEU A 284 11.87 -18.51 -24.66
N GLY A 285 12.07 -19.76 -24.22
CA GLY A 285 13.36 -20.45 -24.27
C GLY A 285 14.37 -19.96 -23.24
N ILE A 286 13.98 -19.12 -22.28
CA ILE A 286 14.82 -18.74 -21.14
C ILE A 286 15.00 -19.96 -20.21
N LEU A 287 13.92 -20.73 -20.07
CA LEU A 287 13.90 -21.99 -19.35
C LEU A 287 13.73 -23.18 -20.30
N LYS A 288 14.11 -24.37 -19.85
CA LYS A 288 13.96 -25.66 -20.54
C LYS A 288 13.61 -26.76 -19.54
N GLY A 289 12.98 -27.84 -19.99
CA GLY A 289 12.59 -28.97 -19.13
C GLY A 289 11.10 -28.96 -18.79
N ASN A 290 10.75 -29.42 -17.58
CA ASN A 290 9.36 -29.61 -17.13
C ASN A 290 8.99 -28.61 -16.02
N VAL A 291 7.82 -27.97 -16.13
CA VAL A 291 7.35 -26.97 -15.17
C VAL A 291 7.08 -27.54 -13.78
N GLU A 292 6.62 -28.78 -13.65
CA GLU A 292 6.43 -29.42 -12.33
C GLU A 292 7.75 -29.56 -11.58
N ASP A 293 8.81 -29.95 -12.27
CA ASP A 293 10.14 -30.07 -11.65
C ASP A 293 10.67 -28.70 -11.23
N MET A 294 10.46 -27.67 -12.05
CA MET A 294 10.80 -26.27 -11.71
C MET A 294 10.01 -25.78 -10.49
N MET A 295 8.72 -26.12 -10.40
CA MET A 295 7.88 -25.83 -9.22
C MET A 295 8.39 -26.56 -7.98
N GLY A 296 8.84 -27.81 -8.13
CA GLY A 296 9.40 -28.64 -7.06
C GLY A 296 10.67 -28.05 -6.42
N VAL A 297 11.48 -27.34 -7.22
CA VAL A 297 12.69 -26.62 -6.74
C VAL A 297 12.45 -25.14 -6.47
N ARG A 298 11.18 -24.68 -6.47
CA ARG A 298 10.76 -23.29 -6.24
C ARG A 298 11.46 -22.28 -7.19
N LEU A 299 11.68 -22.66 -8.45
CA LEU A 299 12.38 -21.83 -9.43
C LEU A 299 11.69 -20.50 -9.71
N GLY A 300 10.36 -20.44 -9.57
CA GLY A 300 9.58 -19.20 -9.72
C GLY A 300 10.07 -18.07 -8.81
N ALA A 301 10.54 -18.39 -7.60
CA ALA A 301 11.05 -17.43 -6.63
C ALA A 301 12.36 -16.75 -7.05
N VAL A 302 13.07 -17.30 -8.04
CA VAL A 302 14.25 -16.64 -8.65
C VAL A 302 13.81 -15.42 -9.47
N PHE A 303 12.65 -15.51 -10.11
CA PHE A 303 12.08 -14.45 -10.95
C PHE A 303 11.05 -13.58 -10.23
N MET A 304 10.38 -14.10 -9.19
CA MET A 304 9.44 -13.36 -8.34
C MET A 304 9.77 -13.62 -6.86
N PRO A 305 10.76 -12.93 -6.28
CA PRO A 305 11.21 -13.21 -4.91
C PRO A 305 10.31 -12.63 -3.80
N HIS A 306 9.39 -11.72 -4.16
CA HIS A 306 8.42 -11.12 -3.24
C HIS A 306 7.11 -11.91 -3.21
N GLY A 307 6.23 -11.58 -2.25
CA GLY A 307 4.88 -12.13 -2.20
C GLY A 307 4.03 -11.64 -3.38
N LEU A 308 3.01 -12.42 -3.78
CA LEU A 308 2.11 -12.05 -4.88
C LEU A 308 1.30 -10.77 -4.62
N GLY A 309 1.13 -10.41 -3.36
CA GLY A 309 0.34 -9.26 -2.94
C GLY A 309 -0.02 -9.34 -1.46
N HIS A 310 -0.70 -8.31 -0.99
CA HIS A 310 -0.94 -8.05 0.42
C HIS A 310 -2.28 -7.40 0.67
N LEU A 311 -2.71 -7.36 1.94
CA LEU A 311 -3.87 -6.56 2.34
C LEU A 311 -3.56 -5.07 2.16
N LEU A 312 -4.58 -4.30 1.78
CA LEU A 312 -4.51 -2.85 1.57
C LEU A 312 -5.66 -2.15 2.28
N GLY A 313 -5.41 -1.03 2.95
CA GLY A 313 -6.42 -0.33 3.73
C GLY A 313 -5.96 1.05 4.21
N CYS A 314 -5.97 1.26 5.53
CA CYS A 314 -5.41 2.50 6.08
C CYS A 314 -3.87 2.54 5.94
N ASP A 315 -3.24 1.38 5.94
CA ASP A 315 -1.83 1.22 5.62
C ASP A 315 -1.70 0.52 4.25
N VAL A 316 -0.62 0.81 3.53
CA VAL A 316 -0.34 0.17 2.23
C VAL A 316 -0.16 -1.34 2.39
N HIS A 317 0.67 -1.76 3.34
CA HIS A 317 0.73 -3.12 3.85
C HIS A 317 -0.16 -3.23 5.08
N ASP A 318 -1.46 -3.48 4.85
CA ASP A 318 -2.47 -3.44 5.90
C ASP A 318 -2.38 -4.62 6.88
N VAL A 319 -2.97 -4.42 8.06
CA VAL A 319 -2.84 -5.32 9.21
C VAL A 319 -3.61 -6.64 9.03
N GLY A 320 -3.25 -7.65 9.83
CA GLY A 320 -4.04 -8.88 9.96
C GLY A 320 -3.78 -9.95 8.89
N GLY A 321 -2.64 -9.90 8.20
CA GLY A 321 -2.22 -10.94 7.26
C GLY A 321 -1.81 -12.27 7.90
N TYR A 322 -1.28 -12.24 9.13
CA TYR A 322 -0.87 -13.41 9.92
C TYR A 322 -1.39 -13.31 11.37
N PRO A 323 -2.70 -13.50 11.60
CA PRO A 323 -3.24 -13.60 12.95
C PRO A 323 -2.76 -14.89 13.64
N GLU A 324 -3.02 -15.00 14.95
CA GLU A 324 -2.72 -16.21 15.71
C GLU A 324 -3.31 -17.46 15.04
N GLY A 325 -2.50 -18.52 14.92
CA GLY A 325 -2.87 -19.76 14.24
C GLY A 325 -2.67 -19.76 12.72
N VAL A 326 -2.15 -18.68 12.15
CA VAL A 326 -1.77 -18.60 10.72
C VAL A 326 -0.27 -18.43 10.61
N ASP A 327 0.43 -19.51 10.23
CA ASP A 327 1.88 -19.51 10.11
C ASP A 327 2.37 -19.05 8.73
N ARG A 328 3.56 -18.45 8.73
CA ARG A 328 4.28 -18.11 7.51
C ARG A 328 4.92 -19.37 6.92
N VAL A 329 4.75 -19.58 5.62
CA VAL A 329 5.38 -20.69 4.91
C VAL A 329 6.85 -20.38 4.66
N ASP A 330 7.75 -21.16 5.24
CA ASP A 330 9.20 -20.98 5.06
C ASP A 330 9.70 -21.66 3.78
N GLN A 331 9.33 -21.09 2.63
CA GLN A 331 9.84 -21.49 1.31
C GLN A 331 10.16 -20.24 0.47
N PRO A 332 11.10 -20.31 -0.49
CA PRO A 332 11.37 -19.22 -1.43
C PRO A 332 10.08 -18.69 -2.09
N GLY A 333 9.98 -17.36 -2.19
CA GLY A 333 8.78 -16.63 -2.65
C GLY A 333 7.70 -16.57 -1.56
N LEU A 334 7.19 -17.73 -1.13
CA LEU A 334 6.07 -17.82 -0.17
C LEU A 334 6.37 -17.20 1.19
N LYS A 335 7.62 -17.27 1.66
CA LYS A 335 8.03 -16.63 2.92
C LYS A 335 7.90 -15.10 2.89
N SER A 336 7.84 -14.51 1.71
CA SER A 336 7.69 -13.06 1.49
C SER A 336 6.22 -12.64 1.37
N LEU A 337 5.25 -13.57 1.36
CA LEU A 337 3.83 -13.21 1.36
C LEU A 337 3.47 -12.39 2.60
N ARG A 338 2.60 -11.40 2.45
CA ARG A 338 2.13 -10.60 3.60
C ARG A 338 0.83 -11.12 4.18
N MET A 339 0.25 -12.17 3.59
CA MET A 339 -1.02 -12.75 4.00
C MET A 339 -0.96 -14.28 3.86
N GLY A 340 -1.20 -14.99 4.97
CA GLY A 340 -1.22 -16.47 5.02
C GLY A 340 -2.62 -17.06 5.13
N ARG A 341 -3.66 -16.23 5.02
CA ARG A 341 -5.06 -16.59 5.28
C ARG A 341 -5.75 -17.15 4.03
N LEU A 342 -6.94 -17.70 4.26
CA LEU A 342 -7.92 -17.86 3.20
C LEU A 342 -8.46 -16.49 2.80
N VAL A 343 -8.66 -16.30 1.50
CA VAL A 343 -9.33 -15.13 0.96
C VAL A 343 -10.79 -15.13 1.42
N GLN A 344 -11.27 -13.98 1.89
CA GLN A 344 -12.65 -13.79 2.34
C GLN A 344 -13.26 -12.59 1.64
N GLU A 345 -14.59 -12.60 1.48
CA GLU A 345 -15.33 -11.45 0.98
C GLU A 345 -14.99 -10.19 1.78
N ARG A 346 -14.88 -9.06 1.09
CA ARG A 346 -14.52 -7.72 1.60
C ARG A 346 -13.08 -7.53 2.03
N MET A 347 -12.20 -8.53 1.86
CA MET A 347 -10.77 -8.26 1.87
C MET A 347 -10.43 -7.35 0.69
N VAL A 348 -9.57 -6.36 0.93
CA VAL A 348 -8.97 -5.55 -0.12
C VAL A 348 -7.51 -5.99 -0.21
N LEU A 349 -7.07 -6.32 -1.42
CA LEU A 349 -5.77 -6.93 -1.69
C LEU A 349 -5.11 -6.26 -2.90
N THR A 350 -3.79 -6.22 -2.91
CA THR A 350 -3.01 -6.03 -4.14
C THR A 350 -2.85 -7.38 -4.86
N VAL A 351 -2.83 -7.34 -6.20
CA VAL A 351 -2.41 -8.45 -7.06
C VAL A 351 -1.28 -7.95 -7.93
N GLU A 352 -0.05 -8.29 -7.56
CA GLU A 352 1.17 -7.66 -8.06
C GLU A 352 2.23 -8.64 -8.59
N PRO A 353 1.90 -9.64 -9.44
CA PRO A 353 2.93 -10.52 -9.97
C PRO A 353 4.01 -9.73 -10.73
N GLY A 354 5.24 -10.25 -10.70
CA GLY A 354 6.35 -9.67 -11.44
C GLY A 354 7.41 -10.68 -11.83
N ILE A 355 8.15 -10.36 -12.88
CA ILE A 355 9.34 -11.09 -13.35
C ILE A 355 10.51 -10.11 -13.35
N TYR A 356 11.58 -10.46 -12.64
CA TYR A 356 12.80 -9.67 -12.54
C TYR A 356 14.03 -10.51 -12.86
N PHE A 357 15.02 -9.89 -13.49
CA PHE A 357 16.32 -10.50 -13.77
C PHE A 357 17.36 -10.01 -12.74
N ILE A 358 17.23 -10.49 -11.50
CA ILE A 358 18.06 -10.07 -10.37
C ILE A 358 19.36 -10.89 -10.35
N ASN A 359 20.48 -10.20 -10.56
CA ASN A 359 21.77 -10.88 -10.75
C ASN A 359 22.12 -11.87 -9.64
N HIS A 360 22.01 -11.47 -8.38
CA HIS A 360 22.36 -12.32 -7.25
C HIS A 360 21.53 -13.61 -7.18
N LEU A 361 20.22 -13.52 -7.44
CA LEU A 361 19.33 -14.69 -7.43
C LEU A 361 19.60 -15.61 -8.62
N LEU A 362 19.83 -15.02 -9.81
CA LEU A 362 20.20 -15.78 -11.00
C LEU A 362 21.56 -16.48 -10.81
N ASP A 363 22.54 -15.81 -10.21
CA ASP A 363 23.86 -16.39 -9.94
C ASP A 363 23.77 -17.57 -8.95
N GLN A 364 22.94 -17.44 -7.91
CA GLN A 364 22.66 -18.54 -6.97
C GLN A 364 21.99 -19.73 -7.69
N ALA A 365 20.97 -19.47 -8.51
CA ALA A 365 20.27 -20.52 -9.23
C ALA A 365 21.16 -21.23 -10.28
N LEU A 366 22.04 -20.49 -10.94
CA LEU A 366 23.02 -21.04 -11.89
C LEU A 366 24.14 -21.83 -11.20
N ALA A 367 24.41 -21.57 -9.92
CA ALA A 367 25.37 -22.32 -9.13
C ALA A 367 24.79 -23.61 -8.52
N ASP A 368 23.47 -23.72 -8.38
CA ASP A 368 22.79 -24.90 -7.86
C ASP A 368 22.48 -25.91 -8.99
N PRO A 369 23.05 -27.13 -8.99
CA PRO A 369 22.73 -28.17 -9.98
C PRO A 369 21.24 -28.52 -10.08
N ALA A 370 20.48 -28.36 -9.00
CA ALA A 370 19.03 -28.63 -8.98
C ALA A 370 18.22 -27.57 -9.75
N GLN A 371 18.76 -26.37 -9.94
CA GLN A 371 18.08 -25.27 -10.64
C GLN A 371 18.74 -24.93 -11.98
N SER A 372 20.07 -24.90 -12.04
CA SER A 372 20.87 -24.55 -13.21
C SER A 372 20.54 -25.39 -14.45
N CYS A 373 20.11 -26.63 -14.27
CA CYS A 373 19.71 -27.53 -15.34
C CYS A 373 18.49 -27.03 -16.15
N PHE A 374 17.68 -26.12 -15.58
CA PHE A 374 16.50 -25.55 -16.22
C PHE A 374 16.79 -24.29 -17.04
N PHE A 375 17.97 -23.70 -16.97
CA PHE A 375 18.28 -22.46 -17.71
C PHE A 375 18.90 -22.74 -19.08
N ASP A 376 18.51 -21.94 -20.07
CA ASP A 376 19.34 -21.70 -21.24
C ASP A 376 20.22 -20.47 -21.00
N SER A 377 21.52 -20.70 -20.75
CA SER A 377 22.44 -19.61 -20.38
C SER A 377 22.66 -18.60 -21.51
N GLN A 378 22.53 -19.00 -22.78
CA GLN A 378 22.70 -18.10 -23.91
C GLN A 378 21.50 -17.16 -24.03
N VAL A 379 20.28 -17.70 -23.88
CA VAL A 379 19.06 -16.88 -23.90
C VAL A 379 19.00 -15.99 -22.65
N LEU A 380 19.27 -16.53 -21.47
CA LEU A 380 19.26 -15.77 -20.21
C LEU A 380 20.24 -14.58 -20.23
N ALA A 381 21.41 -14.73 -20.84
CA ALA A 381 22.41 -13.67 -20.92
C ALA A 381 21.86 -12.40 -21.60
N ARG A 382 20.91 -12.52 -22.53
CA ARG A 382 20.25 -11.38 -23.19
C ARG A 382 19.38 -10.56 -22.24
N PHE A 383 18.86 -11.17 -21.18
CA PHE A 383 17.98 -10.53 -20.19
C PHE A 383 18.72 -10.02 -18.95
N ARG A 384 20.03 -10.27 -18.84
CA ARG A 384 20.85 -9.64 -17.78
C ARG A 384 20.83 -8.13 -17.96
N GLY A 385 20.44 -7.41 -16.91
CA GLY A 385 20.30 -5.95 -16.96
C GLY A 385 18.99 -5.45 -17.58
N PHE A 386 18.09 -6.34 -18.03
CA PHE A 386 16.73 -5.98 -18.47
C PHE A 386 15.98 -5.19 -17.40
N GLY A 387 16.21 -5.53 -16.13
CA GLY A 387 15.44 -5.01 -15.00
C GLY A 387 14.31 -5.98 -14.65
N GLY A 388 13.08 -5.51 -14.66
CA GLY A 388 11.90 -6.34 -14.45
C GLY A 388 10.59 -5.65 -14.80
N VAL A 389 9.52 -6.43 -14.72
CA VAL A 389 8.14 -6.00 -14.93
C VAL A 389 7.33 -6.39 -13.71
N ARG A 390 6.50 -5.47 -13.22
CA ARG A 390 5.43 -5.73 -12.25
C ARG A 390 4.14 -5.07 -12.74
N ILE A 391 3.04 -5.78 -12.57
CA ILE A 391 1.69 -5.30 -12.87
C ILE A 391 0.88 -5.48 -11.60
N GLU A 392 0.47 -4.37 -11.00
CA GLU A 392 -0.22 -4.36 -9.72
C GLU A 392 -1.56 -3.67 -9.78
N ASP A 393 -2.58 -4.43 -9.42
CA ASP A 393 -3.97 -4.01 -9.38
C ASP A 393 -4.50 -4.12 -7.93
N ASP A 394 -5.22 -3.08 -7.48
CA ASP A 394 -5.99 -3.08 -6.25
C ASP A 394 -7.35 -3.74 -6.50
N ILE A 395 -7.74 -4.67 -5.62
CA ILE A 395 -9.01 -5.39 -5.72
C ILE A 395 -9.78 -5.40 -4.42
N ALA A 396 -11.10 -5.44 -4.52
CA ALA A 396 -11.98 -5.83 -3.41
C ALA A 396 -12.60 -7.20 -3.70
N VAL A 397 -12.49 -8.14 -2.77
CA VAL A 397 -13.06 -9.49 -2.92
C VAL A 397 -14.58 -9.43 -2.75
N THR A 398 -15.32 -9.94 -3.72
CA THR A 398 -16.79 -10.04 -3.69
C THR A 398 -17.23 -11.48 -3.40
N ALA A 399 -18.53 -11.70 -3.24
CA ALA A 399 -19.07 -13.04 -3.00
C ALA A 399 -18.75 -14.05 -4.12
N GLY A 400 -18.59 -13.57 -5.36
CA GLY A 400 -18.38 -14.40 -6.55
C GLY A 400 -17.00 -14.29 -7.21
N GLY A 401 -16.14 -13.37 -6.75
CA GLY A 401 -14.86 -13.09 -7.40
C GLY A 401 -14.21 -11.83 -6.85
N VAL A 402 -13.84 -10.91 -7.75
CA VAL A 402 -13.21 -9.64 -7.41
C VAL A 402 -13.89 -8.46 -8.10
N GLU A 403 -13.88 -7.31 -7.45
CA GLU A 403 -14.08 -6.00 -8.05
C GLU A 403 -12.71 -5.37 -8.23
N LEU A 404 -12.38 -4.99 -9.47
CA LEU A 404 -11.13 -4.32 -9.80
C LEU A 404 -11.27 -2.82 -9.51
N LEU A 405 -10.43 -2.29 -8.61
CA LEU A 405 -10.43 -0.87 -8.23
C LEU A 405 -9.51 -0.05 -9.16
N THR A 406 -8.44 -0.67 -9.65
CA THR A 406 -7.46 -0.04 -10.53
C THR A 406 -7.96 0.07 -11.97
N CYS A 407 -7.77 1.25 -12.58
CA CYS A 407 -8.13 1.50 -13.97
C CYS A 407 -7.00 2.21 -14.71
N VAL A 408 -6.04 1.45 -15.23
CA VAL A 408 -4.92 1.92 -16.05
C VAL A 408 -4.79 1.06 -17.32
N PRO A 409 -4.13 1.53 -18.39
CA PRO A 409 -3.83 0.70 -19.56
C PRO A 409 -3.01 -0.53 -19.18
N ARG A 410 -3.39 -1.71 -19.68
CA ARG A 410 -2.73 -2.99 -19.36
C ARG A 410 -2.41 -3.82 -20.60
N GLY A 411 -3.18 -3.71 -21.68
CA GLY A 411 -2.79 -4.29 -22.95
C GLY A 411 -1.56 -3.58 -23.50
N VAL A 412 -0.66 -4.30 -24.17
CA VAL A 412 0.51 -3.68 -24.82
C VAL A 412 0.06 -2.58 -25.80
N ASP A 413 -0.94 -2.87 -26.62
CA ASP A 413 -1.48 -1.90 -27.58
C ASP A 413 -2.17 -0.71 -26.87
N GLU A 414 -2.79 -0.94 -25.70
CA GLU A 414 -3.39 0.13 -24.89
C GLU A 414 -2.32 1.06 -24.34
N ILE A 415 -1.21 0.51 -23.83
CA ILE A 415 -0.08 1.29 -23.30
C ILE A 415 0.58 2.07 -24.42
N GLU A 416 0.90 1.45 -25.55
CA GLU A 416 1.53 2.15 -26.67
C GLU A 416 0.62 3.26 -27.22
N ALA A 417 -0.69 3.01 -27.33
CA ALA A 417 -1.67 4.02 -27.75
C ALA A 417 -1.74 5.16 -26.73
N PHE A 418 -1.81 4.84 -25.44
CA PHE A 418 -1.84 5.84 -24.38
C PHE A 418 -0.58 6.70 -24.37
N MET A 419 0.61 6.10 -24.54
CA MET A 419 1.88 6.84 -24.56
C MET A 419 2.01 7.73 -25.80
N ALA A 420 1.52 7.28 -26.96
CA ALA A 420 1.55 8.05 -28.21
C ALA A 420 0.56 9.23 -28.26
N ASP A 421 -0.48 9.24 -27.42
CA ASP A 421 -1.45 10.33 -27.38
C ASP A 421 -0.81 11.66 -26.93
N SER A 422 -0.80 12.65 -27.81
CA SER A 422 -0.28 14.00 -27.57
C SER A 422 -1.34 14.97 -27.03
N GLY A 423 -2.61 14.58 -26.95
CA GLY A 423 -3.73 15.39 -26.46
C GLY A 423 -3.91 15.40 -24.94
N LYS A 424 -2.91 14.95 -24.17
CA LYS A 424 -3.02 14.78 -22.72
C LYS A 424 -3.22 16.13 -21.99
N ALA A 425 -4.24 16.20 -21.16
CA ALA A 425 -4.77 17.44 -20.58
C ALA A 425 -3.98 18.03 -19.39
N LEU A 426 -2.80 17.49 -19.05
CA LEU A 426 -2.03 17.94 -17.88
C LEU A 426 -0.69 18.56 -18.30
N SER A 427 -0.69 19.87 -18.54
CA SER A 427 0.54 20.68 -18.54
C SER A 427 0.59 21.47 -17.23
N PRO A 428 1.46 21.12 -16.27
CA PRO A 428 1.62 21.88 -15.02
C PRO A 428 2.29 23.24 -15.24
N LEU A 429 2.95 23.42 -16.39
CA LEU A 429 3.51 24.70 -16.82
C LEU A 429 2.43 25.51 -17.53
N VAL A 430 2.03 26.63 -16.92
CA VAL A 430 1.40 27.72 -17.65
C VAL A 430 2.48 28.27 -18.57
N SER A 431 2.34 28.10 -19.88
CA SER A 431 3.20 28.81 -20.84
C SER A 431 3.10 30.29 -20.52
N GLY A 432 4.20 30.90 -20.06
CA GLY A 432 4.29 32.34 -19.95
C GLY A 432 3.93 32.93 -21.31
N GLN A 433 2.93 33.78 -21.34
CA GLN A 433 2.80 34.75 -22.42
C GLN A 433 4.04 35.64 -22.29
N GLU A 434 5.03 35.41 -23.15
CA GLU A 434 6.00 36.44 -23.49
C GLU A 434 5.24 37.51 -24.29
N ASP A 435 4.95 38.63 -23.64
CA ASP A 435 4.66 39.91 -24.29
C ASP A 435 5.97 40.70 -24.46
#